data_AF-A0A645HVT8-F1
#
_entry.id   AF-A0A645HVT8-F1
#
_cell.length_a   1.000
_cell.length_b   1.000
_cell.length_c   1.000
_cell.angle_alpha   90.00
_cell.angle_beta   90.00
_cell.angle_gamma   90.00
#
_symmetry.space_group_name_H-M   'P 1'
#
loop_
_entity.id
_entity.type
_entity.pdbx_description
1 polymer ?
#
loop_
_entity_poly.entity_id
_entity_poly.type
_entity_poly.pdbx_seq_one_letter_code
_entity_poly.pdbx_strand_id
1 'polypeptide(L)'
;MKVSENNIIELFRGYDIVCEAFDRPEAKSMLVNGILNQLPAAKIVSASGLAGYESSNSIRTTRPMQRLYLCGDLVNGAKIGSGLMAPRVQICAGHQANMALRLLLGIEDI
;
A
#
# COMPACT_ATOMS: atom_id res chain seq x y z
N MET A 1 -15.12 3.19 12.27
CA MET A 1 -15.07 4.53 11.64
C MET A 1 -14.79 4.37 10.16
N LYS A 2 -15.46 5.12 9.28
CA LYS A 2 -15.25 5.05 7.82
C LYS A 2 -14.27 6.14 7.39
N VAL A 3 -13.23 5.79 6.65
CA VAL A 3 -12.31 6.76 6.05
C VAL A 3 -12.93 7.34 4.78
N SER A 4 -12.86 8.66 4.61
CA SER A 4 -13.30 9.40 3.44
C SER A 4 -12.39 10.61 3.23
N GLU A 5 -12.46 11.23 2.05
CA GLU A 5 -11.65 12.41 1.73
C GLU A 5 -11.77 13.54 2.76
N ASN A 6 -12.93 13.67 3.41
CA ASN A 6 -13.24 14.72 4.37
C ASN A 6 -12.57 14.52 5.74
N ASN A 7 -12.12 13.31 6.08
CA ASN A 7 -11.55 13.01 7.39
C ASN A 7 -10.09 12.53 7.34
N ILE A 8 -9.43 12.59 6.18
CA ILE A 8 -8.03 12.16 6.03
C ILE A 8 -7.10 12.96 6.94
N ILE A 9 -7.19 14.29 6.90
CA ILE A 9 -6.33 15.15 7.74
C ILE A 9 -6.58 14.87 9.21
N GLU A 10 -7.84 14.78 9.62
CA GLU A 10 -8.19 14.51 11.02
C GLU A 10 -7.62 13.18 11.51
N LEU A 11 -7.76 12.14 10.69
CA LEU A 11 -7.35 10.78 11.03
C LEU A 11 -5.85 10.54 10.99
N PHE A 12 -5.16 11.15 10.03
CA PHE A 12 -3.79 10.78 9.67
C PHE A 12 -2.76 11.90 9.93
N ARG A 13 -3.17 13.09 10.41
CA ARG A 13 -2.23 14.14 10.80
C ARG A 13 -1.29 13.66 11.92
N GLY A 14 -0.01 13.92 11.76
CA GLY A 14 1.04 13.56 12.73
C GLY A 14 1.64 12.18 12.52
N TYR A 15 1.13 11.37 11.58
CA TYR A 15 1.79 10.13 11.18
C TYR A 15 2.74 10.38 10.00
N ASP A 16 4.01 10.03 10.18
CA ASP A 16 5.03 10.14 9.14
C ASP A 16 4.91 9.04 8.07
N ILE A 17 4.36 7.88 8.45
CA ILE A 17 4.22 6.70 7.60
C ILE A 17 2.80 6.15 7.76
N VAL A 18 2.10 5.99 6.64
CA VAL A 18 0.76 5.39 6.58
C VAL A 18 0.82 4.10 5.77
N CYS A 19 0.31 3.00 6.31
CA CYS A 19 0.15 1.75 5.56
C CYS A 19 -1.29 1.62 5.07
N GLU A 20 -1.47 1.45 3.77
CA GLU A 20 -2.77 1.20 3.16
C GLU A 20 -3.02 -0.30 3.04
N ALA A 21 -4.22 -0.73 3.46
CA ALA A 21 -4.66 -2.13 3.45
C ALA A 21 -6.18 -2.25 3.19
N PHE A 22 -6.73 -1.42 2.29
CA PHE A 22 -8.13 -1.51 1.87
C PHE A 22 -8.32 -2.57 0.79
N ASP A 23 -9.36 -3.40 0.94
CA ASP A 23 -9.74 -4.41 -0.06
C ASP A 23 -10.37 -3.80 -1.32
N ARG A 24 -10.88 -2.56 -1.23
CA ARG A 24 -11.59 -1.89 -2.33
C ARG A 24 -10.66 -0.96 -3.10
N PRO A 25 -10.51 -1.11 -4.44
CA PRO A 25 -9.66 -0.24 -5.26
C PRO A 25 -9.98 1.26 -5.14
N GLU A 26 -11.25 1.61 -4.97
CA GLU A 26 -11.67 3.01 -4.84
C GLU A 26 -11.23 3.60 -3.50
N ALA A 27 -11.37 2.85 -2.41
CA ALA A 27 -10.95 3.27 -1.07
C ALA A 27 -9.43 3.42 -0.97
N LYS A 28 -8.69 2.52 -1.63
CA LYS A 28 -7.25 2.58 -1.78
C LYS A 28 -6.81 3.86 -2.50
N SER A 29 -7.36 4.10 -3.68
CA SER A 29 -7.04 5.28 -4.48
C SER A 29 -7.36 6.57 -3.72
N MET A 30 -8.51 6.61 -3.03
CA MET A 30 -8.91 7.73 -2.19
C MET A 30 -7.90 8.01 -1.07
N LEU A 31 -7.46 6.98 -0.34
CA LEU A 31 -6.47 7.16 0.73
C LEU A 31 -5.12 7.58 0.15
N VAL A 32 -4.62 6.90 -0.88
CA VAL A 32 -3.31 7.21 -1.50
C VAL A 32 -3.27 8.64 -1.99
N ASN A 33 -4.26 9.06 -2.78
CA ASN A 33 -4.32 10.42 -3.30
C ASN A 33 -4.52 11.43 -2.17
N GLY A 34 -5.35 11.11 -1.20
CA GLY A 34 -5.60 11.98 -0.06
C GLY A 34 -4.38 12.23 0.81
N ILE A 35 -3.62 11.18 1.17
CA ILE A 35 -2.36 11.32 1.92
C ILE A 35 -1.34 12.12 1.10
N LEU A 36 -1.17 11.80 -0.19
CA LEU A 36 -0.21 12.49 -1.04
C LEU A 36 -0.56 13.97 -1.23
N ASN A 37 -1.83 14.33 -1.38
CA ASN A 37 -2.25 15.70 -1.63
C ASN A 37 -2.38 16.54 -0.35
N GLN A 38 -2.87 15.95 0.74
CA GLN A 38 -3.26 16.69 1.95
C GLN A 38 -2.20 16.64 3.07
N LEU A 39 -1.31 15.63 3.06
CA LEU A 39 -0.27 15.45 4.07
C LEU A 39 1.12 15.41 3.40
N PRO A 40 1.75 16.57 3.12
CA PRO A 40 2.94 16.65 2.27
C PRO A 40 4.19 15.97 2.85
N ALA A 41 4.25 15.78 4.16
CA ALA A 41 5.36 15.08 4.83
C ALA A 41 5.16 13.57 4.93
N ALA A 42 3.92 13.09 4.91
CA ALA A 42 3.61 11.68 5.14
C ALA A 42 4.02 10.82 3.95
N LYS A 43 4.63 9.67 4.22
CA LYS A 43 4.89 8.61 3.23
C LYS A 43 3.77 7.57 3.31
N ILE A 44 3.43 6.96 2.19
CA ILE A 44 2.43 5.90 2.14
C ILE A 44 2.99 4.61 1.53
N VAL A 45 2.71 3.50 2.20
CA VAL A 45 3.06 2.14 1.78
C VAL A 45 1.77 1.39 1.47
N SER A 46 1.54 1.01 0.22
CA SER A 46 0.30 0.41 -0.27
C SER A 46 0.58 -0.91 -1.00
N ALA A 47 -0.45 -1.74 -1.15
CA ALA A 47 -0.36 -3.00 -1.89
C ALA A 47 -1.06 -2.93 -3.25
N SER A 48 -0.57 -3.64 -4.26
CA SER A 48 -1.28 -3.83 -5.54
C SER A 48 -0.85 -5.11 -6.24
N GLY A 49 -1.82 -5.88 -6.75
CA GLY A 49 -1.53 -7.12 -7.47
C GLY A 49 -1.23 -8.29 -6.54
N LEU A 50 -2.28 -8.90 -5.99
CA LEU A 50 -2.20 -9.95 -4.95
C LEU A 50 -2.99 -11.21 -5.31
N ALA A 51 -3.77 -11.17 -6.38
CA ALA A 51 -4.70 -12.23 -6.73
C ALA A 51 -4.02 -13.39 -7.44
N GLY A 52 -4.67 -14.55 -7.43
CA GLY A 52 -4.21 -15.74 -8.13
C GLY A 52 -3.01 -16.40 -7.47
N TYR A 53 -2.36 -17.27 -8.24
CA TYR A 53 -1.35 -18.22 -7.77
C TYR A 53 -0.03 -18.09 -8.53
N GLU A 54 0.23 -16.92 -9.12
CA GLU A 54 1.51 -16.62 -9.77
C GLU A 54 2.69 -16.71 -8.78
N SER A 55 3.90 -16.77 -9.33
CA SER A 55 5.13 -16.86 -8.54
C SER A 55 5.18 -15.77 -7.46
N SER A 56 5.44 -16.17 -6.23
CA SER A 56 5.68 -15.25 -5.11
C SER A 56 6.83 -14.27 -5.38
N ASN A 57 7.80 -14.64 -6.22
CA ASN A 57 8.94 -13.81 -6.58
C ASN A 57 8.56 -12.61 -7.47
N SER A 58 7.33 -12.58 -7.99
CA SER A 58 6.80 -11.41 -8.70
C SER A 58 6.36 -10.31 -7.73
N ILE A 59 6.14 -10.62 -6.45
CA ILE A 59 5.82 -9.62 -5.43
C ILE A 59 7.09 -8.83 -5.14
N ARG A 60 7.06 -7.53 -5.43
CA ARG A 60 8.20 -6.63 -5.24
C ARG A 60 7.72 -5.33 -4.62
N THR A 61 8.64 -4.65 -3.95
CA THR A 61 8.44 -3.26 -3.56
C THR A 61 8.90 -2.37 -4.71
N THR A 62 8.15 -1.32 -5.02
CA THR A 62 8.48 -0.31 -6.04
C THR A 62 8.16 1.08 -5.50
N ARG A 63 8.83 2.12 -6.02
CA ARG A 63 8.64 3.52 -5.61
C ARG A 63 8.23 4.36 -6.82
N PRO A 64 6.96 4.31 -7.24
CA PRO A 64 6.49 5.06 -8.42
C PRO A 64 6.51 6.59 -8.19
N MET A 65 6.47 7.04 -6.94
CA MET A 65 6.57 8.47 -6.59
C MET A 65 7.40 8.63 -5.33
N GLN A 66 7.92 9.83 -5.09
CA GLN A 66 8.80 10.12 -3.95
C GLN A 66 8.25 9.63 -2.59
N ARG A 67 6.94 9.71 -2.37
CA ARG A 67 6.30 9.34 -1.09
C ARG A 67 5.35 8.14 -1.18
N LEU A 68 5.33 7.44 -2.31
CA LEU A 68 4.48 6.27 -2.53
C LEU A 68 5.34 5.03 -2.75
N TYR A 69 5.16 4.04 -1.89
CA TYR A 69 5.78 2.71 -1.99
C TYR A 69 4.68 1.70 -2.28
N LEU A 70 4.82 0.94 -3.37
CA LEU A 70 3.87 -0.11 -3.75
C LEU A 70 4.50 -1.48 -3.60
N CYS A 71 3.83 -2.35 -2.85
CA CYS A 71 4.21 -3.75 -2.67
C CYS A 71 3.24 -4.64 -3.46
N GLY A 72 3.75 -5.66 -4.15
CA GLY A 72 2.92 -6.62 -4.88
C GLY A 72 3.43 -6.83 -6.31
N ASP A 73 2.62 -7.50 -7.14
CA ASP A 73 3.00 -7.82 -8.52
C ASP A 73 2.53 -6.79 -9.55
N LEU A 74 1.72 -5.81 -9.14
CA LEU A 74 1.19 -4.71 -9.95
C LEU A 74 0.34 -5.14 -11.17
N VAL A 75 -0.01 -6.43 -11.30
CA VAL A 75 -0.68 -6.99 -12.47
C VAL A 75 -1.97 -7.73 -12.08
N ASN A 76 -1.93 -8.56 -11.05
CA ASN A 76 -3.00 -9.52 -10.76
C ASN A 76 -4.00 -8.97 -9.72
N GLY A 77 -5.03 -8.28 -10.22
CA GLY A 77 -6.20 -7.90 -9.43
C GLY A 77 -7.21 -9.04 -9.22
N ALA A 78 -7.95 -8.98 -8.11
CA ALA A 78 -8.97 -9.98 -7.80
C ALA A 78 -10.12 -9.95 -8.82
N LYS A 79 -10.49 -11.12 -9.33
CA LYS A 79 -11.59 -11.32 -10.30
C LYS A 79 -12.23 -12.69 -10.12
N ILE A 80 -13.37 -12.91 -10.76
CA ILE A 80 -14.03 -14.23 -10.77
C ILE A 80 -13.03 -15.26 -11.32
N GLY A 81 -12.82 -16.35 -10.57
CA GLY A 81 -11.84 -17.39 -10.91
C GLY A 81 -10.39 -17.10 -10.52
N SER A 82 -10.08 -15.91 -9.99
CA SER A 82 -8.76 -15.56 -9.46
C SER A 82 -8.89 -14.56 -8.33
N GLY A 83 -9.14 -15.06 -7.12
CA GLY A 83 -9.31 -14.26 -5.90
C GLY A 83 -7.98 -13.92 -5.22
N LEU A 84 -8.06 -13.16 -4.13
CA LEU A 84 -6.93 -12.96 -3.22
C LEU A 84 -6.50 -14.29 -2.62
N MET A 85 -5.21 -14.61 -2.68
CA MET A 85 -4.67 -15.84 -2.11
C MET A 85 -3.85 -15.52 -0.87
N ALA A 86 -4.21 -16.15 0.27
CA ALA A 86 -3.57 -15.89 1.56
C ALA A 86 -2.02 -15.92 1.53
N PRO A 87 -1.35 -16.86 0.83
CA PRO A 87 0.11 -16.85 0.73
C PRO A 87 0.66 -15.59 0.06
N ARG A 88 0.03 -15.13 -1.03
CA ARG A 88 0.48 -13.92 -1.75
C ARG A 88 0.20 -12.66 -0.94
N VAL A 89 -0.95 -12.60 -0.26
CA VAL A 89 -1.29 -11.50 0.65
C VAL A 89 -0.28 -11.41 1.79
N GLN A 90 0.09 -12.52 2.41
CA GLN A 90 1.08 -12.53 3.51
C GLN A 90 2.45 -12.05 3.05
N ILE A 91 2.92 -12.46 1.88
CA ILE A 91 4.21 -12.02 1.33
C ILE A 91 4.18 -10.50 1.07
N CYS A 92 3.13 -9.99 0.42
CA CYS A 92 3.01 -8.55 0.20
C CYS A 92 2.89 -7.76 1.51
N ALA A 93 2.14 -8.25 2.49
CA ALA A 93 2.07 -7.63 3.81
C ALA A 93 3.45 -7.60 4.49
N GLY A 94 4.25 -8.66 4.32
CA GLY A 94 5.65 -8.70 4.74
C GLY A 94 6.51 -7.63 4.07
N HIS A 95 6.34 -7.42 2.76
CA HIS A 95 6.99 -6.32 2.04
C HIS A 95 6.57 -4.94 2.59
N GLN A 96 5.28 -4.72 2.84
CA GLN A 96 4.78 -3.46 3.40
C GLN A 96 5.35 -3.21 4.80
N ALA A 97 5.32 -4.22 5.68
CA ALA A 97 5.84 -4.13 7.03
C ALA A 97 7.36 -3.85 7.04
N ASN A 98 8.12 -4.56 6.21
CA ASN A 98 9.56 -4.33 6.10
C ASN A 98 9.87 -2.93 5.53
N MET A 99 9.11 -2.45 4.54
CA MET A 99 9.28 -1.10 4.03
C MET A 99 8.95 -0.05 5.09
N ALA A 100 7.88 -0.23 5.87
CA ALA A 100 7.56 0.66 6.99
C ALA A 100 8.71 0.71 8.01
N LEU A 101 9.30 -0.44 8.36
CA LEU A 101 10.49 -0.49 9.23
C LEU A 101 11.70 0.23 8.62
N ARG A 102 11.99 0.01 7.33
CA ARG A 102 13.06 0.71 6.61
C ARG A 102 12.86 2.23 6.65
N LEU A 103 11.63 2.71 6.42
CA LEU A 103 11.30 4.13 6.48
C LEU A 103 11.51 4.72 7.88
N LEU A 104 11.15 3.99 8.95
CA LEU A 104 11.43 4.41 10.33
C LEU A 104 12.93 4.55 10.60
N LEU A 105 13.77 3.75 9.94
CA LEU A 105 15.23 3.82 10.01
C LEU A 105 15.84 4.86 9.05
N GLY A 106 15.03 5.61 8.30
CA GLY A 106 15.50 6.57 7.30
C GLY A 106 16.02 5.94 6.00
N ILE A 107 15.75 4.65 5.77
CA ILE A 107 16.15 3.91 4.56
C ILE A 107 15.02 4.00 3.54
N GLU A 108 15.27 4.73 2.44
CA GLU A 108 14.24 5.03 1.42
C GLU A 108 14.48 4.37 0.04
N ASP A 109 15.64 3.76 -0.16
CA ASP A 109 15.95 2.93 -1.32
C ASP A 109 15.15 1.62 -1.30
N ILE A 110 15.03 0.99 -2.48
CA ILE A 110 14.36 -0.30 -2.70
C ILE A 110 15.37 -1.32 -3.20
#